data_AF-A0A967TDZ6-F1
#
_entry.id   AF-A0A967TDZ6-F1
#
_cell.length_a   1.000
_cell.length_b   1.000
_cell.length_c   1.000
_cell.angle_alpha   90.00
_cell.angle_beta   90.00
_cell.angle_gamma   90.00
#
_symmetry.space_group_name_H-M   'P 1'
#
loop_
_entity.id
_entity.type
_entity.pdbx_description
1 polymer ?
#
loop_
_entity_poly.entity_id
_entity_poly.type
_entity_poly.pdbx_seq_one_letter_code
_entity_poly.pdbx_strand_id
1 'polypeptide(L)'
;MVLSESSGNPQMNLTQILDGVTGIEHSMGLATFYDDVVRFWAASEAGMSPTLIVAYGGPMGEEWFHQREKLWEDEKLTRFVLPQHLMRLRRATRL
;
A
#
# COMPACT_ATOMS: atom_id res chain seq x y z
N MET A 1 22.65 7.92 5.18
CA MET A 1 21.24 7.91 4.74
C MET A 1 20.75 6.47 4.77
N VAL A 2 19.73 6.19 5.59
CA VAL A 2 19.01 4.91 5.67
C VAL A 2 17.57 5.17 5.23
N LEU A 3 17.08 4.34 4.32
CA LEU A 3 15.77 4.48 3.69
C LEU A 3 14.93 3.25 4.03
N SER A 4 13.71 3.47 4.49
CA SER A 4 12.78 2.41 4.85
C SER A 4 11.61 2.37 3.87
N GLU A 5 11.24 1.16 3.46
CA GLU A 5 10.04 0.86 2.63
C GLU A 5 8.75 1.30 3.35
N SER A 6 8.78 1.32 4.67
CA SER A 6 7.69 1.65 5.60
C SER A 6 6.67 2.69 5.15
N SER A 7 5.40 2.51 5.53
CA SER A 7 4.33 3.41 5.11
C SER A 7 2.92 3.08 5.63
N GLY A 8 2.55 1.80 5.71
CA GLY A 8 1.18 1.41 6.08
C GLY A 8 0.86 1.45 7.57
N ASN A 9 1.88 1.61 8.42
CA ASN A 9 1.76 1.58 9.88
C ASN A 9 2.39 2.85 10.48
N PRO A 10 1.60 3.88 10.82
CA PRO A 10 2.14 5.16 11.27
C PRO A 10 2.96 5.04 12.57
N GLN A 11 2.60 4.14 13.48
CA GLN A 11 3.36 3.92 14.71
C GLN A 11 4.77 3.41 14.40
N MET A 12 4.87 2.45 13.48
CA MET A 12 6.16 1.92 13.03
C MET A 12 7.02 3.01 12.36
N ASN A 13 6.42 3.82 11.49
CA ASN A 13 7.10 4.91 10.80
C ASN A 13 7.72 5.91 11.80
N LEU A 14 6.96 6.30 12.83
CA LEU A 14 7.43 7.24 13.85
C LEU A 14 8.55 6.64 14.69
N THR A 15 8.47 5.35 15.06
CA THR A 15 9.57 4.67 15.76
C THR A 15 10.83 4.56 14.92
N GLN A 16 10.71 4.30 13.62
CA GLN A 16 11.86 4.26 12.72
C GLN A 16 12.56 5.61 12.64
N ILE A 17 11.80 6.70 12.55
CA ILE A 17 12.35 8.06 12.56
C ILE A 17 13.02 8.37 13.89
N LEU A 18 12.41 7.97 15.00
CA LEU A 18 13.00 8.10 16.34
C LEU A 18 14.34 7.34 16.45
N ASP A 19 14.43 6.17 15.82
CA ASP A 19 15.63 5.33 15.78
C ASP A 19 16.68 5.83 14.75
N GLY A 20 16.42 6.92 14.04
CA GLY A 20 17.37 7.57 13.13
C GLY A 20 17.27 7.17 11.66
N VAL A 21 16.16 6.56 11.23
CA VAL A 21 15.85 6.40 9.80
C VAL A 21 15.65 7.77 9.17
N THR A 22 16.39 8.03 8.11
CA THR A 22 16.45 9.34 7.45
C THR A 22 15.45 9.49 6.29
N GLY A 23 14.74 8.42 5.92
CA GLY A 23 13.82 8.44 4.78
C GLY A 23 12.74 7.36 4.84
N ILE A 24 11.52 7.75 4.49
CA ILE A 24 10.34 6.87 4.38
C ILE A 24 9.83 6.86 2.93
N GLU A 25 9.74 5.67 2.31
CA GLU A 25 9.52 5.52 0.86
C GLU A 25 8.06 5.55 0.41
N HIS A 26 7.10 5.09 1.20
CA HIS A 26 5.70 5.19 0.77
C HIS A 26 4.88 6.17 1.62
N SER A 27 3.65 6.42 1.15
CA SER A 27 2.75 7.40 1.76
C SER A 27 2.15 6.88 3.06
N MET A 28 2.24 7.64 4.16
CA MET A 28 1.66 7.25 5.46
C MET A 28 0.11 7.16 5.52
N GLY A 29 -0.52 6.98 4.36
CA GLY A 29 -1.94 6.85 4.14
C GLY A 29 -2.67 8.19 4.16
N LEU A 30 -3.98 8.11 4.03
CA LEU A 30 -4.91 9.24 4.13
C LEU A 30 -5.19 9.63 5.60
N ALA A 31 -4.17 9.59 6.45
CA ALA A 31 -4.29 9.96 7.86
C ALA A 31 -4.10 11.47 8.04
N THR A 32 -4.85 12.05 8.98
CA THR A 32 -4.60 13.44 9.40
C THR A 32 -3.33 13.49 10.25
N PHE A 33 -2.35 14.30 9.85
CA PHE A 33 -1.20 14.60 10.70
C PHE A 33 -1.57 15.72 11.66
N TYR A 34 -1.44 15.43 12.95
CA TYR A 34 -1.59 16.42 14.01
C TYR A 34 -0.27 17.17 14.26
N ASP A 35 -0.35 18.30 14.95
CA ASP A 35 0.77 19.20 15.21
C ASP A 35 1.98 18.53 15.88
N ASP A 36 1.74 17.55 16.75
CA ASP A 36 2.79 16.78 17.43
C ASP A 36 3.61 15.95 16.45
N VAL A 37 2.94 15.25 15.52
CA VAL A 37 3.57 14.47 14.45
C VAL A 37 4.35 15.37 13.50
N VAL A 38 3.76 16.51 13.09
CA VAL A 38 4.41 17.45 12.18
C VAL A 38 5.69 18.04 12.81
N ARG A 39 5.62 18.44 14.08
CA ARG A 39 6.79 18.97 14.81
C ARG A 39 7.86 17.91 15.01
N PHE A 40 7.48 16.69 15.38
CA PHE A 40 8.39 15.56 15.52
C PHE A 40 9.15 15.29 14.21
N TRP A 41 8.42 15.21 13.09
CA TRP A 41 8.99 14.92 11.78
C TRP A 41 9.89 16.04 11.27
N ALA A 42 9.50 17.30 11.49
CA ALA A 42 10.34 18.44 11.13
C ALA A 42 11.66 18.45 11.91
N ALA A 43 11.63 18.06 13.18
CA ALA A 43 12.83 18.00 14.03
C ALA A 43 13.78 16.85 13.70
N SER A 44 13.29 15.77 13.07
CA SER A 44 14.12 14.62 12.70
C SER A 44 14.88 14.78 11.38
N GLU A 45 14.52 15.80 10.59
CA GLU A 45 15.04 16.02 9.23
C GLU A 45 14.81 14.83 8.27
N ALA A 46 13.93 13.90 8.63
CA ALA A 46 13.64 12.72 7.82
C ALA A 46 12.85 13.11 6.55
N GLY A 47 13.32 12.65 5.40
CA GLY A 47 12.61 12.81 4.14
C GLY A 47 11.44 11.84 4.01
N MET A 48 10.42 12.24 3.25
CA MET A 48 9.40 11.32 2.75
C MET A 48 9.41 11.38 1.22
N SER A 49 9.58 10.25 0.56
CA SER A 49 9.62 10.15 -0.90
C SER A 49 8.38 9.42 -1.41
N PRO A 50 7.17 10.03 -1.33
CA PRO A 50 5.92 9.32 -1.56
C PRO A 50 5.90 8.67 -2.95
N THR A 51 5.64 7.37 -2.97
CA THR A 51 5.44 6.61 -4.21
C THR A 51 4.05 6.90 -4.77
N LEU A 52 3.99 7.35 -6.03
CA LEU A 52 2.75 7.80 -6.67
C LEU A 52 1.68 6.70 -6.82
N ILE A 53 2.09 5.43 -6.83
CA ILE A 53 1.19 4.27 -7.00
C ILE A 53 0.80 3.67 -5.63
N VAL A 54 1.64 3.83 -4.59
CA VAL A 54 1.43 3.18 -3.29
C VAL A 54 0.77 4.18 -2.32
N ALA A 55 -0.56 4.18 -2.36
CA ALA A 55 -1.41 4.95 -1.46
C ALA A 55 -2.13 4.03 -0.48
N TYR A 56 -1.63 3.93 0.77
CA TYR A 56 -2.27 3.10 1.78
C TYR A 56 -3.65 3.65 2.15
N GLY A 57 -4.68 2.79 2.05
CA GLY A 57 -6.08 3.18 2.26
C GLY A 57 -6.80 3.68 1.00
N GLY A 58 -6.11 3.75 -0.15
CA GLY A 58 -6.73 4.00 -1.45
C GLY A 58 -7.20 2.72 -2.16
N PRO A 59 -7.99 2.85 -3.25
CA PRO A 59 -8.40 1.71 -4.07
C PRO A 59 -7.18 1.07 -4.75
N MET A 60 -7.18 -0.26 -4.85
CA MET A 60 -6.06 -0.98 -5.47
C MET A 60 -6.29 -1.16 -6.97
N GLY A 61 -5.23 -1.02 -7.76
CA GLY A 61 -5.29 -1.28 -9.21
C GLY A 61 -5.77 -2.70 -9.54
N GLU A 62 -5.49 -3.68 -8.68
CA GLU A 62 -5.95 -5.06 -8.84
C GLU A 62 -7.49 -5.18 -8.86
N GLU A 63 -8.18 -4.37 -8.05
CA GLU A 63 -9.64 -4.36 -7.95
C GLU A 63 -10.29 -3.96 -9.28
N TRP A 64 -9.62 -3.10 -10.06
CA TRP A 64 -10.07 -2.71 -11.39
C TRP A 64 -10.15 -3.93 -12.34
N PHE A 65 -9.12 -4.78 -12.32
CA PHE A 65 -9.06 -6.00 -13.12
C PHE A 65 -10.06 -7.04 -12.63
N HIS A 66 -10.16 -7.22 -11.31
CA HIS A 66 -11.16 -8.11 -10.73
C HIS A 66 -12.55 -7.76 -11.27
N GLN A 67 -12.87 -6.47 -11.41
CA GLN A 67 -14.18 -5.97 -11.86
C GLN A 67 -14.47 -6.14 -13.34
N ARG A 68 -13.44 -6.27 -14.18
CA ARG A 68 -13.58 -6.18 -15.64
C ARG A 68 -13.21 -7.46 -16.37
N GLU A 69 -12.34 -8.26 -15.76
CA GLU A 69 -11.78 -9.44 -16.37
C GLU A 69 -12.33 -10.72 -15.72
N LYS A 70 -12.40 -11.79 -16.52
CA LYS A 70 -12.73 -13.12 -16.02
C LYS A 70 -11.45 -13.84 -15.57
N LEU A 71 -10.91 -13.41 -14.44
CA LEU A 71 -9.61 -13.89 -13.93
C LEU A 71 -9.57 -15.41 -13.69
N TRP A 72 -10.73 -16.04 -13.48
CA TRP A 72 -10.87 -17.50 -13.35
C TRP A 72 -10.78 -18.27 -14.68
N GLU A 73 -10.78 -17.58 -15.82
CA GLU A 73 -10.61 -18.13 -17.17
C GLU A 73 -9.20 -17.84 -17.74
N ASP A 74 -8.37 -17.04 -17.05
CA ASP A 74 -7.03 -16.70 -17.53
C ASP A 74 -6.03 -17.87 -17.38
N GLU A 75 -5.37 -18.26 -18.47
CA GLU A 75 -4.48 -19.43 -18.51
C GLU A 75 -3.28 -19.28 -17.57
N LYS A 76 -2.72 -18.08 -17.46
CA LYS A 76 -1.55 -17.83 -16.60
C LYS A 76 -1.96 -17.86 -15.14
N LEU A 77 -3.08 -17.23 -14.78
CA LEU A 77 -3.57 -17.22 -13.40
C LEU A 77 -4.01 -18.61 -12.94
N THR A 78 -4.73 -19.35 -13.78
CA THR A 78 -5.14 -20.73 -13.46
C THR A 78 -3.96 -21.69 -13.28
N ARG A 79 -2.79 -21.38 -13.87
CA ARG A 79 -1.55 -22.14 -13.68
C ARG A 79 -0.83 -21.84 -12.36
N PHE A 80 -0.85 -20.59 -11.89
CA PHE A 80 0.00 -20.14 -10.77
C PHE A 80 -0.77 -19.73 -9.51
N VAL A 81 -2.09 -19.58 -9.58
CA VAL A 81 -2.95 -19.18 -8.46
C VAL A 81 -3.87 -20.33 -8.09
N LEU A 82 -4.04 -20.59 -6.79
CA LEU A 82 -4.93 -21.63 -6.31
C LEU A 82 -6.36 -21.40 -6.85
N PRO A 83 -7.03 -22.42 -7.40
CA PRO A 83 -8.35 -22.27 -8.02
C PRO A 83 -9.37 -21.59 -7.09
N GLN A 84 -9.34 -21.90 -5.80
CA GLN A 84 -10.23 -21.31 -4.80
C GLN A 84 -10.14 -19.77 -4.72
N HIS A 85 -8.94 -19.19 -4.93
CA HIS A 85 -8.78 -17.73 -4.90
C HIS A 85 -9.42 -17.08 -6.12
N LEU A 86 -9.26 -17.70 -7.30
CA LEU A 86 -9.87 -17.21 -8.54
C LEU A 86 -11.39 -17.39 -8.54
N MET A 87 -11.88 -18.53 -8.03
CA MET A 87 -13.32 -18.79 -7.95
C MET A 87 -14.04 -17.83 -7.00
N ARG A 88 -13.37 -17.33 -5.95
CA ARG A 88 -13.93 -16.29 -5.07
C ARG A 88 -14.15 -14.96 -5.81
N LEU A 89 -13.38 -14.70 -6.86
CA LEU A 89 -13.52 -13.51 -7.71
C LEU A 89 -14.60 -13.70 -8.79
N ARG A 90 -15.17 -14.91 -8.93
CA ARG A 90 -16.19 -15.21 -9.93
C ARG A 90 -17.46 -14.44 -9.63
N ARG A 91 -17.86 -13.63 -10.59
CA ARG A 91 -19.08 -12.81 -10.54
C ARG A 91 -20.19 -13.54 -11.29
N ALA A 92 -21.45 -13.31 -10.90
CA ALA A 92 -22.59 -13.75 -11.70
C ALA A 92 -22.56 -13.01 -13.04
N THR A 93 -22.10 -13.67 -14.10
CA THR A 93 -22.28 -13.21 -15.47
C THR A 93 -23.78 -13.32 -15.76
N ARG A 94 -24.48 -12.18 -15.84
CA ARG A 94 -25.81 -12.15 -16.43
C ARG A 94 -25.69 -12.70 -17.85
N LEU A 95 -26.47 -13.74 -18.12
CA LEU A 95 -26.73 -14.27 -19.46
C LEU A 95 -27.57 -13.26 -20.26
#